data_AF-A0A812XVY6-F1
#
_entry.id   AF-A0A812XVY6-F1
#
_cell.length_a   1.000
_cell.length_b   1.000
_cell.length_c   1.000
_cell.angle_alpha   90.00
_cell.angle_beta   90.00
_cell.angle_gamma   90.00
#
_symmetry.space_group_name_H-M   'P 1'
#
loop_
_entity.id
_entity.type
_entity.pdbx_description
1 polymer ?
#
loop_
_entity_poly.entity_id
_entity_poly.type
_entity_poly.pdbx_seq_one_letter_code
_entity_poly.pdbx_strand_id
1 'polypeptide(L)'
;MQSKNIFRLQATEVESPADARVIAAGLKLSVIVNNSTHPLKGWLACQLETMQAGQDWRQAWALGDGDAEARIEQDSDGLRLAQVLKASIRLSKALQSNADAQVGLSQPELDEHAALLYFDIQGQYQPLLSQSVLMDVLSLKAVKQVDVLDEICQKIMKSTQEFGTSTENSWKYTLSQDSPMDRVVAKYKDTLETLDGDACATAIEELGKELAASKKFAEQARVYSDALRDLETKITKCGTVLEESKALVCESLLCLALNTTNKVRKLALVRSQLGDIAGKQVKESLLLPQLVKAARDLVK
;
A
#
# COMPACT_ATOMS: atom_id res chain seq x y z
N MET A 1 -16.59 -33.32 31.84
CA MET A 1 -15.34 -33.55 31.09
C MET A 1 -15.63 -33.34 29.62
N GLN A 2 -15.04 -32.29 29.05
CA GLN A 2 -15.17 -31.88 27.66
C GLN A 2 -14.38 -32.85 26.76
N SER A 3 -14.95 -33.26 25.63
CA SER A 3 -14.17 -33.69 24.47
C SER A 3 -14.50 -32.74 23.33
N LYS A 4 -13.59 -31.79 23.09
CA LYS A 4 -13.60 -30.90 21.93
C LYS A 4 -13.24 -31.73 20.70
N ASN A 5 -14.24 -32.00 19.85
CA ASN A 5 -13.98 -32.35 18.45
C ASN A 5 -13.46 -31.10 17.75
N ILE A 6 -12.13 -30.96 17.70
CA ILE A 6 -11.46 -29.99 16.83
C ILE A 6 -11.44 -30.62 15.45
N PHE A 7 -12.37 -30.19 14.59
CA PHE A 7 -12.21 -30.33 13.15
C PHE A 7 -10.95 -29.56 12.75
N ARG A 8 -9.83 -30.26 12.58
CA ARG A 8 -8.73 -29.77 11.76
C ARG A 8 -9.25 -29.75 10.33
N LEU A 9 -9.72 -28.60 9.87
CA LEU A 9 -9.79 -28.29 8.44
C LEU A 9 -8.37 -28.48 7.90
N GLN A 10 -8.13 -29.60 7.23
CA GLN A 10 -6.95 -29.74 6.40
C GLN A 10 -7.00 -28.61 5.38
N ALA A 11 -5.90 -27.86 5.24
CA ALA A 11 -5.73 -26.90 4.17
C ALA A 11 -6.14 -27.59 2.86
N THR A 12 -7.18 -27.07 2.20
CA THR A 12 -7.65 -27.60 0.93
C THR A 12 -6.47 -27.62 -0.03
N GLU A 13 -6.02 -28.83 -0.41
CA GLU A 13 -4.98 -29.00 -1.41
C GLU A 13 -5.42 -28.25 -2.68
N VAL A 14 -4.61 -27.29 -3.10
CA VAL A 14 -4.81 -26.63 -4.40
C VAL A 14 -4.60 -27.70 -5.44
N GLU A 15 -5.68 -28.13 -6.09
CA GLU A 15 -5.62 -29.05 -7.22
C GLU A 15 -4.56 -28.59 -8.22
N SER A 16 -3.79 -29.54 -8.76
CA SER A 16 -2.69 -29.25 -9.70
C SER A 16 -3.16 -28.41 -10.89
N PRO A 17 -2.29 -27.57 -11.47
CA PRO A 17 -2.57 -26.89 -12.73
C PRO A 17 -3.01 -27.88 -13.81
N ALA A 18 -3.93 -27.44 -14.68
CA ALA A 18 -4.37 -28.21 -15.82
C ALA A 18 -3.20 -28.53 -16.75
N ASP A 19 -3.25 -29.71 -17.37
CA ASP A 19 -2.31 -30.14 -18.40
C ASP A 19 -2.19 -29.07 -19.50
N ALA A 20 -0.96 -28.77 -19.94
CA ALA A 20 -0.68 -27.79 -20.99
C ALA A 20 -1.53 -28.01 -22.27
N ARG A 21 -1.92 -29.26 -22.56
CA ARG A 21 -2.82 -29.59 -23.67
C ARG A 21 -4.23 -29.02 -23.50
N VAL A 22 -4.75 -29.00 -22.27
CA VAL A 22 -6.07 -28.43 -21.94
C VAL A 22 -6.04 -26.92 -22.09
N ILE A 23 -4.98 -26.27 -21.62
CA ILE A 23 -4.77 -24.82 -21.79
C ILE A 23 -4.67 -24.45 -23.29
N ALA A 24 -3.90 -25.21 -24.06
CA ALA A 24 -3.77 -24.99 -25.49
C ALA A 24 -5.10 -25.20 -26.25
N ALA A 25 -5.92 -26.17 -25.82
CA ALA A 25 -7.26 -26.37 -26.34
C ALA A 25 -8.18 -25.17 -26.00
N GLY A 26 -8.13 -24.66 -24.77
CA GLY A 26 -8.87 -23.47 -24.34
C GLY A 26 -8.53 -22.22 -25.16
N LEU A 27 -7.25 -21.99 -25.45
CA LEU A 27 -6.80 -20.88 -26.31
C LEU A 27 -7.34 -21.00 -27.74
N LYS A 28 -7.30 -22.20 -28.32
CA LYS A 28 -7.89 -22.46 -29.64
C LYS A 28 -9.40 -22.24 -29.64
N LEU A 29 -10.09 -22.69 -28.59
CA LEU A 29 -11.52 -22.47 -28.42
C LEU A 29 -11.86 -20.99 -28.29
N SER A 30 -11.03 -20.19 -27.59
CA SER A 30 -11.22 -18.75 -27.48
C SER A 30 -11.21 -18.05 -28.86
N VAL A 31 -10.31 -18.47 -29.76
CA VAL A 31 -10.28 -17.95 -31.14
C VAL A 31 -11.57 -18.28 -31.89
N ILE A 32 -12.12 -19.48 -31.70
CA ILE A 32 -13.39 -19.90 -32.33
C ILE A 32 -14.56 -19.09 -31.76
N VAL A 33 -14.63 -18.95 -30.43
CA VAL A 33 -15.69 -18.19 -29.74
C VAL A 33 -15.68 -16.73 -30.15
N ASN A 34 -14.51 -16.10 -30.25
CA ASN A 34 -14.39 -14.70 -30.66
C ASN A 34 -14.87 -14.43 -32.09
N ASN A 35 -14.79 -15.44 -32.97
CA ASN A 35 -15.28 -15.37 -34.35
C ASN A 35 -16.72 -15.88 -34.51
N SER A 36 -17.36 -16.30 -33.41
CA SER A 36 -18.72 -16.83 -33.42
C SER A 36 -19.78 -15.71 -33.46
N THR A 37 -20.91 -16.02 -34.08
CA THR A 37 -22.14 -15.20 -34.02
C THR A 37 -23.10 -15.66 -32.91
N HIS A 38 -22.72 -16.67 -32.12
CA HIS A 38 -23.57 -17.24 -31.07
C HIS A 38 -23.94 -16.17 -30.02
N PRO A 39 -25.22 -16.12 -29.54
CA PRO A 39 -25.66 -15.14 -28.54
C PRO A 39 -24.81 -15.17 -27.26
N LEU A 40 -24.49 -16.37 -26.75
CA LEU A 40 -23.62 -16.56 -25.57
C LEU A 40 -22.12 -16.30 -25.79
N LYS A 41 -21.66 -15.78 -26.94
CA LYS A 41 -20.21 -15.65 -27.20
C LYS A 41 -19.47 -14.84 -26.13
N GLY A 42 -20.09 -13.77 -25.61
CA GLY A 42 -19.49 -12.90 -24.60
C GLY A 42 -19.29 -13.64 -23.29
N TRP A 43 -20.33 -14.33 -22.83
CA TRP A 43 -20.27 -15.19 -21.65
C TRP A 43 -19.23 -16.31 -21.81
N LEU A 44 -19.25 -17.05 -22.93
CA LEU A 44 -18.26 -18.10 -23.21
C LEU A 44 -16.81 -17.58 -23.23
N ALA A 45 -16.57 -16.38 -23.75
CA ALA A 45 -15.25 -15.76 -23.73
C ALA A 45 -14.80 -15.46 -22.27
N CYS A 46 -15.69 -14.93 -21.43
CA CYS A 46 -15.39 -14.68 -20.01
C CYS A 46 -15.18 -15.97 -19.20
N GLN A 47 -15.89 -17.05 -19.52
CA GLN A 47 -15.64 -18.38 -18.94
C GLN A 47 -14.22 -18.85 -19.24
N LEU A 48 -13.79 -18.77 -20.51
CA LEU A 48 -12.43 -19.14 -20.92
C LEU A 48 -11.35 -18.26 -20.28
N GLU A 49 -11.61 -16.96 -20.13
CA GLU A 49 -10.70 -16.05 -19.43
C GLU A 49 -10.59 -16.40 -17.94
N THR A 50 -11.71 -16.72 -17.29
CA THR A 50 -11.75 -17.18 -15.89
C THR A 50 -10.93 -18.45 -15.72
N MET A 51 -11.09 -19.41 -16.62
CA MET A 51 -10.30 -20.64 -16.63
C MET A 51 -8.81 -20.32 -16.73
N GLN A 52 -8.40 -19.51 -17.70
CA GLN A 52 -6.99 -19.15 -17.87
C GLN A 52 -6.42 -18.45 -16.63
N ALA A 53 -7.14 -17.45 -16.10
CA ALA A 53 -6.69 -16.71 -14.93
C ALA A 53 -6.60 -17.59 -13.67
N GLY A 54 -7.51 -18.54 -13.51
CA GLY A 54 -7.47 -19.52 -12.43
C GLY A 54 -6.29 -20.48 -12.53
N GLN A 55 -5.94 -20.87 -13.76
CA GLN A 55 -4.78 -21.72 -14.01
C GLN A 55 -3.46 -20.97 -13.79
N ASP A 56 -3.37 -19.71 -14.22
CA ASP A 56 -2.23 -18.84 -13.91
C ASP A 56 -2.07 -18.68 -12.39
N TRP A 57 -3.17 -18.56 -11.65
CA TRP A 57 -3.14 -18.51 -10.18
C TRP A 57 -2.58 -19.80 -9.59
N ARG A 58 -3.08 -20.96 -10.02
CA ARG A 58 -2.57 -22.27 -9.56
C ARG A 58 -1.09 -22.49 -9.89
N GLN A 59 -0.62 -21.97 -11.02
CA GLN A 59 0.80 -22.03 -11.39
C GLN A 59 1.66 -21.08 -10.54
N ALA A 60 1.14 -19.88 -10.24
CA ALA A 60 1.81 -18.92 -9.37
C ALA A 60 1.85 -19.40 -7.91
N TRP A 61 0.91 -20.27 -7.51
CA TRP A 61 0.80 -20.85 -6.17
C TRP A 61 1.98 -21.79 -5.86
N ALA A 62 3.10 -21.19 -5.51
CA ALA A 62 4.34 -21.86 -5.10
C ALA A 62 5.03 -21.05 -3.99
N LEU A 63 4.29 -20.70 -2.93
CA LEU A 63 4.84 -19.95 -1.79
C LEU A 63 5.79 -20.75 -0.89
N GLY A 64 6.08 -22.01 -1.25
CA GLY A 64 6.90 -22.91 -0.45
C GLY A 64 6.11 -23.70 0.59
N ASP A 65 6.83 -24.57 1.29
CA ASP A 65 6.30 -25.48 2.30
C ASP A 65 6.48 -24.90 3.71
N GLY A 66 5.58 -25.27 4.63
CA GLY A 66 5.64 -24.87 6.04
C GLY A 66 4.42 -24.07 6.50
N ASP A 67 4.60 -23.25 7.53
CA ASP A 67 3.61 -22.29 8.02
C ASP A 67 3.77 -20.92 7.32
N ALA A 68 3.06 -19.89 7.79
CA ALA A 68 3.12 -18.56 7.19
C ALA A 68 4.51 -17.90 7.34
N GLU A 69 5.20 -18.14 8.46
CA GLU A 69 6.54 -17.58 8.72
C GLU A 69 7.55 -18.17 7.75
N ALA A 70 7.61 -19.50 7.67
CA ALA A 70 8.53 -20.20 6.79
C ALA A 70 8.36 -19.79 5.32
N ARG A 71 7.12 -19.59 4.86
CA ARG A 71 6.83 -19.13 3.49
C ARG A 71 7.29 -17.69 3.22
N ILE A 72 7.15 -16.79 4.19
CA ILE A 72 7.66 -15.42 4.08
C ILE A 72 9.19 -15.43 4.01
N GLU A 73 9.85 -16.24 4.83
CA GLU A 73 11.31 -16.34 4.87
C GLU A 73 11.90 -16.95 3.59
N GLN A 74 11.23 -17.95 3.03
CA GLN A 74 11.60 -18.57 1.75
C GLN A 74 11.40 -17.64 0.54
N ASP A 75 10.66 -16.54 0.70
CA ASP A 75 10.43 -15.50 -0.31
C ASP A 75 10.98 -14.14 0.16
N SER A 76 12.28 -14.12 0.52
CA SER A 76 12.99 -12.92 1.03
C SER A 76 12.80 -11.68 0.15
N ASP A 77 12.80 -11.89 -1.17
CA ASP A 77 12.69 -10.82 -2.17
C ASP A 77 11.22 -10.46 -2.48
N GLY A 78 10.26 -11.22 -1.94
CA GLY A 78 8.82 -11.01 -2.13
C GLY A 78 8.32 -11.29 -3.55
N LEU A 79 9.12 -11.94 -4.39
CA LEU A 79 8.81 -12.13 -5.81
C LEU A 79 7.69 -13.15 -6.01
N ARG A 80 7.67 -14.24 -5.25
CA ARG A 80 6.66 -15.29 -5.38
C ARG A 80 5.31 -14.78 -4.91
N LEU A 81 5.28 -14.12 -3.76
CA LEU A 81 4.05 -13.51 -3.25
C LEU A 81 3.51 -12.45 -4.21
N ALA A 82 4.37 -11.61 -4.79
CA ALA A 82 3.95 -10.63 -5.79
C ALA A 82 3.34 -11.28 -7.05
N GLN A 83 3.86 -12.44 -7.48
CA GLN A 83 3.29 -13.19 -8.61
C GLN A 83 1.90 -13.77 -8.27
N VAL A 84 1.74 -14.37 -7.09
CA VAL A 84 0.44 -14.89 -6.60
C VAL A 84 -0.58 -13.75 -6.49
N LEU A 85 -0.19 -12.61 -5.94
CA LEU A 85 -1.06 -11.44 -5.81
C LEU A 85 -1.47 -10.86 -7.18
N LYS A 86 -0.54 -10.78 -8.12
CA LYS A 86 -0.84 -10.37 -9.50
C LYS A 86 -1.82 -11.33 -10.17
N ALA A 87 -1.62 -12.65 -10.00
CA ALA A 87 -2.55 -13.65 -10.52
C ALA A 87 -3.92 -13.56 -9.84
N SER A 88 -3.96 -13.26 -8.54
CA SER A 88 -5.20 -13.04 -7.77
C SER A 88 -6.01 -11.86 -8.31
N ILE A 89 -5.35 -10.75 -8.64
CA ILE A 89 -6.01 -9.59 -9.27
C ILE A 89 -6.59 -9.97 -10.64
N ARG A 90 -5.83 -10.72 -11.45
CA ARG A 90 -6.30 -11.17 -12.76
C ARG A 90 -7.53 -12.08 -12.63
N LEU A 91 -7.48 -13.04 -11.71
CA LEU A 91 -8.58 -13.97 -11.47
C LEU A 91 -9.82 -13.25 -10.94
N SER A 92 -9.67 -12.34 -9.97
CA SER A 92 -10.77 -11.53 -9.43
C SER A 92 -11.47 -10.71 -10.54
N LYS A 93 -10.69 -10.09 -11.44
CA LYS A 93 -11.26 -9.38 -12.60
C LYS A 93 -12.00 -10.31 -13.56
N ALA A 94 -11.42 -11.46 -13.89
CA ALA A 94 -12.04 -12.42 -14.80
C ALA A 94 -13.36 -12.98 -14.24
N LEU A 95 -13.39 -13.30 -12.94
CA LEU A 95 -14.62 -13.71 -12.24
C LEU A 95 -15.68 -12.60 -12.29
N GLN A 96 -15.30 -11.35 -12.02
CA GLN A 96 -16.25 -10.23 -12.12
C GLN A 96 -16.79 -10.05 -13.54
N SER A 97 -15.92 -10.06 -14.56
CA SER A 97 -16.36 -9.94 -15.96
C SER A 97 -17.28 -11.09 -16.38
N ASN A 98 -17.05 -12.29 -15.85
CA ASN A 98 -17.91 -13.43 -16.09
C ASN A 98 -19.29 -13.28 -15.44
N ALA A 99 -19.33 -12.86 -14.18
CA ALA A 99 -20.57 -12.52 -13.49
C ALA A 99 -21.36 -11.43 -14.24
N ASP A 100 -20.69 -10.35 -14.65
CA ASP A 100 -21.30 -9.26 -15.42
C ASP A 100 -21.84 -9.74 -16.77
N ALA A 101 -21.10 -10.61 -17.47
CA ALA A 101 -21.52 -11.19 -18.74
C ALA A 101 -22.75 -12.09 -18.58
N GLN A 102 -22.85 -12.83 -17.47
CA GLN A 102 -24.01 -13.67 -17.16
C GLN A 102 -25.25 -12.81 -16.81
N VAL A 103 -25.08 -11.74 -16.04
CA VAL A 103 -26.15 -10.79 -15.71
C VAL A 103 -26.63 -10.03 -16.95
N GLY A 104 -25.75 -9.82 -17.94
CA GLY A 104 -26.07 -9.17 -19.20
C GLY A 104 -26.92 -9.99 -20.17
N LEU A 105 -27.19 -11.27 -19.89
CA LEU A 105 -28.04 -12.12 -20.72
C LEU A 105 -29.52 -11.81 -20.52
N SER A 106 -30.28 -11.80 -21.61
CA SER A 106 -31.73 -11.63 -21.58
C SER A 106 -32.45 -12.91 -21.11
N GLN A 107 -33.67 -12.77 -20.56
CA GLN A 107 -34.46 -13.92 -20.09
C GLN A 107 -34.65 -15.01 -21.17
N PRO A 108 -34.95 -14.69 -22.44
CA PRO A 108 -35.02 -15.71 -23.49
C PRO A 108 -33.71 -16.47 -23.71
N GLU A 109 -32.56 -15.80 -23.63
CA GLU A 109 -31.24 -16.44 -23.77
C GLU A 109 -30.93 -17.37 -22.59
N LEU A 110 -31.35 -16.98 -21.38
CA LEU A 110 -31.22 -17.80 -20.18
C LEU A 110 -32.07 -19.09 -20.31
N ASP A 111 -33.30 -18.98 -20.80
CA ASP A 111 -34.22 -20.10 -20.94
C ASP A 111 -33.80 -21.05 -22.10
N GLU A 112 -33.42 -20.49 -23.25
CA GLU A 112 -33.01 -21.26 -24.44
C GLU A 112 -31.69 -22.01 -24.21
N HIS A 113 -30.76 -21.43 -23.45
CA HIS A 113 -29.42 -21.96 -23.27
C HIS A 113 -29.11 -22.40 -21.83
N ALA A 114 -30.12 -22.66 -21.00
CA ALA A 114 -29.97 -23.06 -19.61
C ALA A 114 -29.00 -24.25 -19.41
N ALA A 115 -29.01 -25.22 -20.34
CA ALA A 115 -28.13 -26.38 -20.29
C ALA A 115 -26.63 -26.03 -20.47
N LEU A 116 -26.30 -24.98 -21.22
CA LEU A 116 -24.92 -24.49 -21.37
C LEU A 116 -24.51 -23.68 -20.13
N LEU A 117 -25.41 -22.86 -19.61
CA LEU A 117 -25.18 -22.04 -18.42
C LEU A 117 -25.00 -22.89 -17.15
N TYR A 118 -25.52 -24.12 -17.14
CA TYR A 118 -25.26 -25.11 -16.09
C TYR A 118 -23.76 -25.40 -15.90
N PHE A 119 -22.96 -25.29 -16.96
CA PHE A 119 -21.51 -25.54 -16.92
C PHE A 119 -20.68 -24.31 -16.52
N ASP A 120 -21.29 -23.35 -15.83
CA ASP A 120 -20.57 -22.21 -15.26
C ASP A 120 -19.41 -22.66 -14.36
N ILE A 121 -18.22 -22.12 -14.61
CA ILE A 121 -17.00 -22.50 -13.89
C ILE A 121 -16.64 -21.52 -12.76
N GLN A 122 -17.39 -20.44 -12.54
CA GLN A 122 -17.06 -19.44 -11.51
C GLN A 122 -16.87 -20.06 -10.12
N GLY A 123 -17.79 -20.95 -9.73
CA GLY A 123 -17.74 -21.64 -8.44
C GLY A 123 -16.50 -22.54 -8.24
N GLN A 124 -15.84 -22.96 -9.33
CA GLN A 124 -14.61 -23.78 -9.25
C GLN A 124 -13.38 -22.94 -8.93
N TYR A 125 -13.36 -21.66 -9.35
CA TYR A 125 -12.19 -20.80 -9.24
C TYR A 125 -12.31 -19.75 -8.13
N GLN A 126 -13.53 -19.38 -7.73
CA GLN A 126 -13.77 -18.44 -6.63
C GLN A 126 -13.08 -18.86 -5.30
N PRO A 127 -13.06 -20.14 -4.91
CA PRO A 127 -12.37 -20.59 -3.69
C PRO A 127 -10.85 -20.39 -3.69
N LEU A 128 -10.22 -20.15 -4.85
CA LEU A 128 -8.78 -19.86 -4.91
C LEU A 128 -8.45 -18.50 -4.27
N LEU A 129 -9.41 -17.56 -4.31
CA LEU A 129 -9.27 -16.23 -3.70
C LEU A 129 -9.62 -16.21 -2.21
N SER A 130 -9.95 -17.35 -1.61
CA SER A 130 -10.29 -17.46 -0.18
C SER A 130 -9.45 -18.52 0.55
N GLN A 131 -8.29 -18.88 -0.02
CA GLN A 131 -7.37 -19.84 0.59
C GLN A 131 -6.83 -19.34 1.92
N SER A 132 -7.13 -20.06 3.01
CA SER A 132 -6.72 -19.68 4.37
C SER A 132 -5.20 -19.53 4.51
N VAL A 133 -4.44 -20.41 3.86
CA VAL A 133 -2.97 -20.37 3.89
C VAL A 133 -2.42 -19.06 3.31
N LEU A 134 -3.02 -18.53 2.23
CA LEU A 134 -2.61 -17.25 1.67
C LEU A 134 -2.98 -16.11 2.60
N MET A 135 -4.19 -16.16 3.17
CA MET A 135 -4.67 -15.15 4.12
C MET A 135 -3.77 -15.05 5.36
N ASP A 136 -3.31 -16.18 5.90
CA ASP A 136 -2.37 -16.22 7.03
C ASP A 136 -1.02 -15.56 6.67
N VAL A 137 -0.47 -15.87 5.49
CA VAL A 137 0.77 -15.26 4.97
C VAL A 137 0.61 -13.74 4.80
N LEU A 138 -0.49 -13.29 4.20
CA LEU A 138 -0.75 -11.87 3.97
C LEU A 138 -0.94 -11.12 5.29
N SER A 139 -1.70 -11.69 6.22
CA SER A 139 -1.95 -11.10 7.54
C SER A 139 -0.65 -10.96 8.33
N LEU A 140 0.17 -12.02 8.37
CA LEU A 140 1.46 -11.99 9.05
C LEU A 140 2.42 -10.98 8.42
N LYS A 141 2.49 -10.92 7.08
CA LYS A 141 3.34 -9.93 6.39
C LYS A 141 2.87 -8.50 6.66
N ALA A 142 1.55 -8.27 6.71
CA ALA A 142 0.97 -6.99 7.07
C ALA A 142 1.34 -6.58 8.50
N VAL A 143 1.25 -7.50 9.47
CA VAL A 143 1.69 -7.27 10.86
C VAL A 143 3.17 -6.90 10.91
N LYS A 144 4.06 -7.66 10.24
CA LYS A 144 5.50 -7.35 10.19
C LYS A 144 5.77 -5.95 9.62
N GLN A 145 5.03 -5.51 8.60
CA GLN A 145 5.16 -4.15 8.08
C GLN A 145 4.64 -3.08 9.04
N VAL A 146 3.54 -3.35 9.74
CA VAL A 146 3.04 -2.46 10.80
C VAL A 146 4.08 -2.26 11.88
N ASP A 147 4.71 -3.34 12.36
CA ASP A 147 5.74 -3.30 13.40
C ASP A 147 6.96 -2.47 12.96
N VAL A 148 7.43 -2.64 11.73
CA VAL A 148 8.53 -1.84 11.16
C VAL A 148 8.17 -0.36 11.08
N LEU A 149 6.96 -0.04 10.58
CA LEU A 149 6.48 1.34 10.52
C LEU A 149 6.36 1.96 11.92
N ASP A 150 5.91 1.18 12.90
CA ASP A 150 5.83 1.59 14.30
C ASP A 150 7.20 1.92 14.89
N GLU A 151 8.19 1.04 14.68
CA GLU A 151 9.55 1.24 15.17
C GLU A 151 10.17 2.52 14.61
N ILE A 152 10.02 2.76 13.30
CA ILE A 152 10.57 3.96 12.67
C ILE A 152 9.86 5.23 13.16
N CYS A 153 8.52 5.20 13.28
CA CYS A 153 7.78 6.33 13.86
C CYS A 153 8.22 6.63 15.30
N GLN A 154 8.44 5.60 16.13
CA GLN A 154 8.96 5.80 17.48
C GLN A 154 10.37 6.40 17.49
N LYS A 155 11.25 5.98 16.57
CA LYS A 155 12.57 6.61 16.40
C LYS A 155 12.45 8.09 16.06
N ILE A 156 11.58 8.46 15.12
CA ILE A 156 11.33 9.87 14.77
C ILE A 156 10.83 10.63 16.00
N MET A 157 9.78 10.14 16.66
CA MET A 157 9.19 10.78 17.83
C MET A 157 10.21 10.99 18.96
N LYS A 158 11.10 10.03 19.17
CA LYS A 158 12.17 10.13 20.15
C LYS A 158 13.23 11.16 19.74
N SER A 159 13.69 11.12 18.49
CA SER A 159 14.69 12.05 17.95
C SER A 159 14.19 13.48 17.87
N THR A 160 12.88 13.66 17.71
CA THR A 160 12.23 14.98 17.75
C THR A 160 11.73 15.37 19.13
N GLN A 161 11.85 14.52 20.17
CA GLN A 161 11.19 14.73 21.47
C GLN A 161 9.70 15.11 21.35
N GLU A 162 8.99 14.52 20.38
CA GLU A 162 7.62 14.87 20.00
C GLU A 162 7.43 16.32 19.50
N PHE A 163 8.50 17.08 19.29
CA PHE A 163 8.43 18.38 18.63
C PHE A 163 7.87 18.18 17.20
N GLY A 164 6.87 18.99 16.85
CA GLY A 164 6.15 18.88 15.58
C GLY A 164 4.83 18.14 15.64
N THR A 165 4.52 17.40 16.73
CA THR A 165 3.19 16.79 16.89
C THR A 165 2.15 17.80 17.37
N SER A 166 0.87 17.48 17.18
CA SER A 166 -0.28 18.26 17.67
C SER A 166 -0.52 18.07 19.17
N THR A 167 0.54 18.13 19.99
CA THR A 167 0.49 17.93 21.45
C THR A 167 1.03 19.16 22.18
N GLU A 168 0.62 19.36 23.43
CA GLU A 168 1.00 20.54 24.24
C GLU A 168 2.52 20.66 24.47
N ASN A 169 3.26 19.54 24.36
CA ASN A 169 4.72 19.50 24.50
C ASN A 169 5.47 20.00 23.25
N SER A 170 4.78 20.10 22.11
CA SER A 170 5.37 20.57 20.85
C SER A 170 5.47 22.10 20.85
N TRP A 171 6.68 22.65 20.76
CA TRP A 171 6.91 24.09 20.69
C TRP A 171 6.07 24.78 19.60
N LYS A 172 5.83 24.08 18.48
CA LYS A 172 4.99 24.53 17.38
C LYS A 172 3.52 24.70 17.78
N TYR A 173 3.01 23.82 18.64
CA TYR A 173 1.66 23.94 19.22
C TYR A 173 1.57 25.11 20.22
N THR A 174 2.68 25.48 20.86
CA THR A 174 2.75 26.66 21.76
C THR A 174 2.88 28.01 21.02
N LEU A 175 2.99 27.98 19.68
CA LEU A 175 3.06 29.17 18.82
C LEU A 175 1.75 29.32 18.03
N SER A 176 1.14 30.49 18.10
CA SER A 176 -0.01 30.84 17.25
C SER A 176 0.42 31.30 15.86
N GLN A 177 -0.50 31.26 14.88
CA GLN A 177 -0.28 31.81 13.53
C GLN A 177 -0.03 33.33 13.51
N ASP A 178 -0.28 34.03 14.63
CA ASP A 178 0.00 35.46 14.79
C ASP A 178 1.22 35.72 15.69
N SER A 179 1.96 34.69 16.08
CA SER A 179 3.12 34.84 16.94
C SER A 179 4.19 35.70 16.27
N PRO A 180 4.78 36.67 16.98
CA PRO A 180 5.80 37.55 16.41
C PRO A 180 7.07 36.75 16.09
N MET A 181 7.79 37.19 15.05
CA MET A 181 8.97 36.48 14.54
C MET A 181 10.05 36.26 15.60
N ASP A 182 10.26 37.23 16.50
CA ASP A 182 11.25 37.12 17.57
C ASP A 182 10.91 35.99 18.55
N ARG A 183 9.61 35.76 18.82
CA ARG A 183 9.15 34.65 19.67
C ARG A 183 9.36 33.30 18.97
N VAL A 184 9.13 33.23 17.66
CA VAL A 184 9.37 32.04 16.85
C VAL A 184 10.86 31.68 16.85
N VAL A 185 11.73 32.66 16.62
CA VAL A 185 13.19 32.46 16.62
C VAL A 185 13.72 32.08 18.01
N ALA A 186 13.21 32.70 19.08
CA ALA A 186 13.58 32.35 20.44
C ALA A 186 13.21 30.90 20.76
N LYS A 187 11.95 30.49 20.52
CA LYS A 187 11.50 29.11 20.75
C LYS A 187 12.27 28.09 19.91
N TYR A 188 12.57 28.44 18.67
CA TYR A 188 13.40 27.60 17.81
C TYR A 188 14.80 27.37 18.40
N LYS A 189 15.45 28.41 18.92
CA LYS A 189 16.78 28.29 19.56
C LYS A 189 16.72 27.39 20.79
N ASP A 190 15.71 27.57 21.64
CA ASP A 190 15.51 26.75 22.84
C ASP A 190 15.31 25.26 22.51
N THR A 191 14.78 24.96 21.33
CA THR A 191 14.40 23.60 20.92
C THR A 191 15.56 22.87 20.23
N LEU A 192 16.27 23.53 19.33
CA LEU A 192 17.25 22.86 18.46
C LEU A 192 18.51 22.33 19.15
N GLU A 193 18.92 22.94 20.27
CA GLU A 193 20.09 22.46 21.03
C GLU A 193 19.87 21.06 21.63
N THR A 194 18.62 20.59 21.63
CA THR A 194 18.21 19.32 22.24
C THR A 194 17.85 18.22 21.23
N LEU A 195 17.87 18.54 19.93
CA LEU A 195 17.43 17.65 18.87
C LEU A 195 18.58 16.97 18.13
N ASP A 196 18.42 15.68 17.83
CA ASP A 196 19.33 14.94 16.95
C ASP A 196 18.82 15.02 15.51
N GLY A 197 19.24 16.06 14.79
CA GLY A 197 18.81 16.34 13.43
C GLY A 197 19.22 15.26 12.41
N ASP A 198 20.40 14.67 12.56
CA ASP A 198 20.92 13.67 11.63
C ASP A 198 20.20 12.32 11.82
N ALA A 199 19.96 11.91 13.08
CA ALA A 199 19.16 10.73 13.36
C ALA A 199 17.72 10.90 12.88
N CYS A 200 17.14 12.09 13.08
CA CYS A 200 15.79 12.40 12.59
C CYS A 200 15.70 12.35 11.07
N ALA A 201 16.61 12.99 10.34
CA ALA A 201 16.64 12.98 8.88
C ALA A 201 16.75 11.55 8.31
N THR A 202 17.61 10.73 8.91
CA THR A 202 17.79 9.32 8.53
C THR A 202 16.49 8.53 8.72
N ALA A 203 15.84 8.67 9.88
CA ALA A 203 14.59 7.98 10.18
C ALA A 203 13.41 8.44 9.29
N ILE A 204 13.37 9.72 8.91
CA ILE A 204 12.39 10.26 7.95
C ILE A 204 12.57 9.62 6.57
N GLU A 205 13.81 9.48 6.09
CA GLU A 205 14.09 8.82 4.81
C GLU A 205 13.70 7.34 4.84
N GLU A 206 14.05 6.64 5.91
CA GLU A 206 13.68 5.24 6.16
C GLU A 206 12.15 5.07 6.16
N LEU A 207 11.42 5.93 6.88
CA LEU A 207 9.96 5.93 6.91
C LEU A 207 9.37 6.12 5.51
N GLY A 208 9.96 7.01 4.70
CA GLY A 208 9.53 7.25 3.32
C GLY A 208 9.65 6.01 2.44
N LYS A 209 10.76 5.26 2.56
CA LYS A 209 11.00 4.02 1.81
C LYS A 209 10.03 2.92 2.24
N GLU A 210 9.89 2.70 3.54
CA GLU A 210 9.01 1.65 4.08
C GLU A 210 7.53 1.94 3.84
N LEU A 211 7.11 3.21 3.89
CA LEU A 211 5.75 3.59 3.49
C LEU A 211 5.47 3.31 2.01
N ALA A 212 6.44 3.56 1.13
CA ALA A 212 6.29 3.27 -0.30
C ALA A 212 6.19 1.76 -0.55
N ALA A 213 7.03 0.97 0.13
CA ALA A 213 6.98 -0.49 0.07
C ALA A 213 5.65 -1.04 0.59
N SER A 214 5.17 -0.52 1.74
CA SER A 214 3.91 -0.93 2.36
C SER A 214 2.70 -0.58 1.49
N LYS A 215 2.66 0.62 0.89
CA LYS A 215 1.63 1.02 -0.08
C LYS A 215 1.60 0.11 -1.31
N LYS A 216 2.78 -0.22 -1.84
CA LYS A 216 2.89 -1.13 -2.99
C LYS A 216 2.36 -2.52 -2.64
N PHE A 217 2.70 -3.03 -1.46
CA PHE A 217 2.19 -4.31 -0.99
C PHE A 217 0.66 -4.28 -0.80
N ALA A 218 0.12 -3.24 -0.17
CA ALA A 218 -1.33 -3.07 0.01
C ALA A 218 -2.08 -3.05 -1.33
N GLU A 219 -1.57 -2.31 -2.33
CA GLU A 219 -2.16 -2.28 -3.68
C GLU A 219 -2.11 -3.65 -4.36
N GLN A 220 -0.99 -4.38 -4.23
CA GLN A 220 -0.87 -5.73 -4.80
C GLN A 220 -1.83 -6.72 -4.12
N ALA A 221 -2.06 -6.57 -2.82
CA ALA A 221 -2.89 -7.45 -2.02
C ALA A 221 -4.35 -6.98 -1.91
N ARG A 222 -4.78 -5.95 -2.64
CA ARG A 222 -6.13 -5.33 -2.57
C ARG A 222 -7.33 -6.28 -2.68
N VAL A 223 -7.16 -7.45 -3.32
CA VAL A 223 -8.20 -8.50 -3.40
C VAL A 223 -8.51 -9.08 -2.01
N TYR A 224 -7.58 -8.94 -1.08
CA TYR A 224 -7.60 -9.47 0.28
C TYR A 224 -7.63 -8.33 1.32
N SER A 225 -8.41 -7.27 1.06
CA SER A 225 -8.44 -6.05 1.90
C SER A 225 -8.64 -6.34 3.40
N ASP A 226 -9.40 -7.38 3.74
CA ASP A 226 -9.64 -7.76 5.13
C ASP A 226 -8.36 -8.15 5.88
N ALA A 227 -7.39 -8.78 5.21
CA ALA A 227 -6.08 -9.11 5.80
C ALA A 227 -5.18 -7.88 5.99
N LEU A 228 -5.51 -6.75 5.35
CA LEU A 228 -4.64 -5.57 5.26
C LEU A 228 -5.19 -4.35 6.02
N ARG A 229 -6.41 -4.43 6.55
CA ARG A 229 -7.13 -3.29 7.14
C ARG A 229 -6.30 -2.48 8.14
N ASP A 230 -5.57 -3.19 9.01
CA ASP A 230 -4.76 -2.56 10.04
C ASP A 230 -3.50 -1.90 9.43
N LEU A 231 -2.90 -2.51 8.40
CA LEU A 231 -1.80 -1.94 7.64
C LEU A 231 -2.23 -0.68 6.87
N GLU A 232 -3.38 -0.66 6.19
CA GLU A 232 -3.88 0.51 5.47
C GLU A 232 -4.11 1.71 6.41
N THR A 233 -4.68 1.43 7.59
CA THR A 233 -4.83 2.41 8.66
C THR A 233 -3.46 2.93 9.11
N LYS A 234 -2.48 2.03 9.25
CA LYS A 234 -1.12 2.39 9.67
C LYS A 234 -0.40 3.24 8.63
N ILE A 235 -0.45 2.87 7.36
CA ILE A 235 0.10 3.63 6.22
C ILE A 235 -0.40 5.07 6.24
N THR A 236 -1.69 5.27 6.51
CA THR A 236 -2.28 6.61 6.57
C THR A 236 -1.70 7.41 7.73
N LYS A 237 -1.66 6.83 8.94
CA LYS A 237 -1.12 7.51 10.14
C LYS A 237 0.37 7.83 9.99
N CYS A 238 1.17 6.87 9.55
CA CYS A 238 2.61 7.05 9.32
C CYS A 238 2.87 8.06 8.19
N GLY A 239 1.99 8.13 7.18
CA GLY A 239 2.02 9.17 6.16
C GLY A 239 1.89 10.58 6.74
N THR A 240 1.03 10.78 7.73
CA THR A 240 0.93 12.07 8.44
C THR A 240 2.22 12.39 9.19
N VAL A 241 2.76 11.43 9.96
CA VAL A 241 4.03 11.60 10.69
C VAL A 241 5.16 11.99 9.75
N LEU A 242 5.25 11.35 8.58
CA LEU A 242 6.26 11.67 7.57
C LEU A 242 6.16 13.13 7.09
N GLU A 243 4.94 13.58 6.76
CA GLU A 243 4.70 14.94 6.26
C GLU A 243 4.96 16.01 7.32
N GLU A 244 4.54 15.78 8.56
CA GLU A 244 4.81 16.66 9.70
C GLU A 244 6.32 16.75 10.00
N SER A 245 7.03 15.63 9.93
CA SER A 245 8.47 15.58 10.18
C SER A 245 9.26 16.30 9.10
N LYS A 246 8.88 16.17 7.82
CA LYS A 246 9.46 16.97 6.72
C LYS A 246 9.22 18.46 6.91
N ALA A 247 8.01 18.84 7.35
CA ALA A 247 7.70 20.24 7.65
C ALA A 247 8.60 20.78 8.76
N LEU A 248 8.81 20.02 9.83
CA LEU A 248 9.70 20.39 10.93
C LEU A 248 11.16 20.59 10.46
N VAL A 249 11.68 19.70 9.61
CA VAL A 249 13.02 19.83 9.02
C VAL A 249 13.11 21.12 8.19
N CYS A 250 12.10 21.40 7.36
CA CYS A 250 12.06 22.61 6.54
C CYS A 250 12.04 23.89 7.40
N GLU A 251 11.18 23.94 8.41
CA GLU A 251 11.13 25.06 9.36
C GLU A 251 12.48 25.25 10.07
N SER A 252 13.12 24.15 10.43
CA SER A 252 14.42 24.20 11.10
C SER A 252 15.49 24.78 10.17
N LEU A 253 15.55 24.35 8.92
CA LEU A 253 16.50 24.89 7.94
C LEU A 253 16.23 26.36 7.61
N LEU A 254 14.96 26.78 7.54
CA LEU A 254 14.59 28.18 7.36
C LEU A 254 15.04 29.04 8.56
N CYS A 255 14.75 28.61 9.78
CA CYS A 255 15.18 29.31 10.99
C CYS A 255 16.71 29.37 11.12
N LEU A 256 17.43 28.30 10.75
CA LEU A 256 18.89 28.28 10.69
C LEU A 256 19.40 29.31 9.68
N ALA A 257 18.80 29.35 8.49
CA ALA A 257 19.19 30.29 7.45
C ALA A 257 18.98 31.73 7.89
N LEU A 258 17.87 32.04 8.57
CA LEU A 258 17.57 33.39 9.08
C LEU A 258 18.58 33.86 10.13
N ASN A 259 19.03 32.95 11.00
CA ASN A 259 20.08 33.22 12.00
C ASN A 259 21.51 33.21 11.43
N THR A 260 21.71 32.78 10.18
CA THR A 260 23.04 32.72 9.56
C THR A 260 23.51 34.12 9.14
N THR A 261 24.76 34.48 9.44
CA THR A 261 25.36 35.77 9.04
C THR A 261 25.92 35.75 7.62
N ASN A 262 26.37 34.58 7.14
CA ASN A 262 26.86 34.40 5.77
C ASN A 262 25.72 34.51 4.75
N LYS A 263 25.73 35.59 3.94
CA LYS A 263 24.69 35.89 2.94
C LYS A 263 24.53 34.79 1.88
N VAL A 264 25.64 34.20 1.40
CA VAL A 264 25.59 33.17 0.35
C VAL A 264 24.94 31.90 0.90
N ARG A 265 25.38 31.44 2.08
CA ARG A 265 24.80 30.25 2.74
C ARG A 265 23.34 30.45 3.11
N LYS A 266 22.98 31.64 3.62
CA LYS A 266 21.59 32.03 3.91
C LYS A 266 20.70 31.91 2.67
N LEU A 267 21.09 32.54 1.56
CA LEU A 267 20.29 32.51 0.33
C LEU A 267 20.21 31.11 -0.28
N ALA A 268 21.28 30.31 -0.20
CA ALA A 268 21.27 28.93 -0.69
C ALA A 268 20.26 28.06 0.08
N LEU A 269 20.28 28.10 1.42
CA LEU A 269 19.35 27.35 2.25
C LEU A 269 17.90 27.79 2.01
N VAL A 270 17.64 29.11 2.03
CA VAL A 270 16.29 29.64 1.78
C VAL A 270 15.77 29.21 0.40
N ARG A 271 16.58 29.31 -0.66
CA ARG A 271 16.17 28.89 -2.01
C ARG A 271 15.89 27.40 -2.10
N SER A 272 16.70 26.56 -1.46
CA SER A 272 16.47 25.12 -1.40
C SER A 272 15.11 24.82 -0.76
N GLN A 273 14.85 25.38 0.43
CA GLN A 273 13.61 25.09 1.16
C GLN A 273 12.36 25.65 0.48
N LEU A 274 12.45 26.85 -0.11
CA LEU A 274 11.36 27.37 -0.95
C LEU A 274 11.13 26.53 -2.21
N GLY A 275 12.19 25.92 -2.75
CA GLY A 275 12.12 24.95 -3.84
C GLY A 275 11.35 23.69 -3.43
N ASP A 276 11.63 23.14 -2.25
CA ASP A 276 10.94 21.96 -1.71
C ASP A 276 9.44 22.23 -1.47
N ILE A 277 9.11 23.44 -1.00
CA ILE A 277 7.72 23.90 -0.84
C ILE A 277 7.03 24.05 -2.20
N ALA A 278 7.65 24.78 -3.14
CA ALA A 278 7.08 24.99 -4.48
C ALA A 278 6.94 23.68 -5.27
N GLY A 279 7.89 22.76 -5.09
CA GLY A 279 7.89 21.42 -5.65
C GLY A 279 6.94 20.44 -4.95
N LYS A 280 6.19 20.88 -3.93
CA LYS A 280 5.24 20.06 -3.14
C LYS A 280 5.89 18.87 -2.44
N GLN A 281 7.19 18.91 -2.18
CA GLN A 281 7.87 17.93 -1.32
C GLN A 281 7.55 18.17 0.16
N VAL A 282 7.22 19.43 0.50
CA VAL A 282 6.73 19.86 1.81
C VAL A 282 5.43 20.64 1.63
N LYS A 283 4.40 20.29 2.41
CA LYS A 283 3.12 21.02 2.38
C LYS A 283 3.25 22.35 3.10
N GLU A 284 3.08 23.45 2.36
CA GLU A 284 3.12 24.81 2.93
C GLU A 284 2.10 25.01 4.06
N SER A 285 0.94 24.36 3.99
CA SER A 285 -0.10 24.42 5.03
C SER A 285 0.36 23.88 6.39
N LEU A 286 1.42 23.07 6.42
CA LEU A 286 2.00 22.54 7.65
C LEU A 286 3.09 23.47 8.21
N LEU A 287 3.46 24.56 7.53
CA LEU A 287 4.54 25.45 7.95
C LEU A 287 4.01 26.70 8.66
N LEU A 288 4.81 27.27 9.57
CA LEU A 288 4.56 28.58 10.17
C LEU A 288 4.58 29.68 9.08
N PRO A 289 3.45 30.40 8.83
CA PRO A 289 3.37 31.36 7.74
C PRO A 289 4.39 32.49 7.83
N GLN A 290 4.79 32.88 9.04
CA GLN A 290 5.77 33.94 9.28
C GLN A 290 7.17 33.53 8.79
N LEU A 291 7.56 32.27 8.97
CA LEU A 291 8.84 31.73 8.49
C LEU A 291 8.87 31.73 6.96
N VAL A 292 7.79 31.27 6.33
CA VAL A 292 7.68 31.23 4.87
C VAL A 292 7.69 32.64 4.28
N LYS A 293 6.98 33.59 4.90
CA LYS A 293 6.97 35.00 4.48
C LYS A 293 8.37 35.62 4.60
N ALA A 294 9.03 35.47 5.74
CA ALA A 294 10.38 35.98 5.96
C ALA A 294 11.39 35.38 4.97
N ALA A 295 11.26 34.09 4.69
CA ALA A 295 12.06 33.40 3.67
C ALA A 295 11.86 33.99 2.28
N ARG A 296 10.60 34.19 1.85
CA ARG A 296 10.28 34.79 0.53
C ARG A 296 10.81 36.21 0.39
N ASP A 297 10.70 37.02 1.42
CA ASP A 297 11.14 38.42 1.40
C ASP A 297 12.68 38.56 1.32
N LEU A 298 13.45 37.51 1.66
CA LEU A 298 14.90 37.48 1.48
C LEU A 298 15.37 37.17 0.05
N VAL A 299 14.51 36.60 -0.79
CA VAL A 299 14.87 36.19 -2.17
C VAL A 299 14.26 37.08 -3.24
N LYS A 300 13.35 37.99 -2.85
CA LYS A 300 12.88 39.09 -3.69
C LYS A 300 13.96 40.17 -3.79
#